data_AF-A0A952TBM4-F1
#
_entry.id   AF-A0A952TBM4-F1
#
_cell.length_a   1.000
_cell.length_b   1.000
_cell.length_c   1.000
_cell.angle_alpha   90.00
_cell.angle_beta   90.00
_cell.angle_gamma   90.00
#
_symmetry.space_group_name_H-M   'P 1'
#
loop_
_entity.id
_entity.type
_entity.pdbx_description
1 polymer ?
#
loop_
_entity_poly.entity_id
_entity_poly.type
_entity_poly.pdbx_seq_one_letter_code
_entity_poly.pdbx_strand_id
1 'polypeptide(L)'
;MEQTFVGAQGEKQREQNKFIFFFLNFFVYPLRAGLFGFSAFFTTVLIVKYMGTFIDPNYPYNVEISDIYLSSLGFFLIFTIRFLENFKEDKKEK
;
A
#
# COMPACT_ATOMS: atom_id res chain seq x y z
N MET A 1 -8.70 -3.43 48.99
CA MET A 1 -9.48 -2.85 47.88
C MET A 1 -8.57 -2.31 46.77
N GLU A 2 -7.43 -2.96 46.50
CA GLU A 2 -6.42 -2.49 45.53
C GLU A 2 -6.28 -3.39 44.29
N GLN A 3 -6.90 -4.57 44.29
CA GLN A 3 -6.70 -5.58 43.24
C GLN A 3 -7.60 -5.39 42.00
N THR A 4 -8.57 -4.48 42.05
CA THR A 4 -9.48 -4.19 40.92
C THR A 4 -8.95 -3.13 39.95
N PHE A 5 -8.03 -2.25 40.39
CA PHE A 5 -7.54 -1.14 39.56
C PHE A 5 -6.43 -1.54 38.57
N VAL A 6 -5.63 -2.57 38.89
CA VAL A 6 -4.55 -3.06 38.00
C VAL A 6 -5.11 -3.90 36.83
N GLY A 7 -6.20 -4.64 37.05
CA GLY A 7 -6.85 -5.44 36.00
C GLY A 7 -7.48 -4.60 34.89
N ALA A 8 -8.14 -3.50 35.23
CA ALA A 8 -8.80 -2.61 34.27
C ALA A 8 -7.81 -1.87 33.33
N GLN A 9 -6.56 -1.68 33.76
CA GLN A 9 -5.53 -0.99 32.99
C GLN A 9 -4.85 -1.92 31.96
N GLY A 10 -4.67 -3.20 32.31
CA GLY A 10 -4.13 -4.22 31.41
C GLY A 10 -5.09 -4.63 30.28
N GLU A 11 -6.41 -4.60 30.52
CA GLU A 11 -7.42 -4.92 29.50
C GLU A 11 -7.55 -3.81 28.45
N LYS A 12 -7.52 -2.53 28.85
CA LYS A 12 -7.54 -1.40 27.91
C LYS A 12 -6.29 -1.36 27.00
N GLN A 13 -5.12 -1.72 27.51
CA GLN A 13 -3.90 -1.83 26.68
C GLN A 13 -3.96 -3.03 25.72
N ARG A 14 -4.54 -4.16 26.14
CA ARG A 14 -4.74 -5.33 25.26
C ARG A 14 -5.71 -5.07 24.12
N GLU A 15 -6.81 -4.35 24.37
CA GLU A 15 -7.75 -3.97 23.31
C GLU A 15 -7.15 -2.95 22.33
N GLN A 16 -6.44 -1.92 22.82
CA GLN A 16 -5.76 -0.98 21.92
C GLN A 16 -4.73 -1.67 21.03
N ASN A 17 -3.95 -2.62 21.58
CA ASN A 17 -2.98 -3.38 20.80
C ASN A 17 -3.64 -4.24 19.72
N LYS A 18 -4.84 -4.78 19.96
CA LYS A 18 -5.60 -5.50 18.93
C LYS A 18 -6.08 -4.60 17.80
N PHE A 19 -6.56 -3.38 18.11
CA PHE A 19 -6.96 -2.42 17.08
C PHE A 19 -5.78 -1.95 16.23
N ILE A 20 -4.63 -1.68 16.85
CA ILE A 20 -3.41 -1.29 16.14
C ILE A 20 -2.92 -2.44 15.24
N PHE A 21 -2.94 -3.68 15.75
CA PHE A 21 -2.57 -4.87 14.97
C PHE A 21 -3.50 -5.08 13.78
N PHE A 22 -4.82 -4.92 13.97
CA PHE A 22 -5.80 -5.00 12.90
C PHE A 22 -5.60 -3.90 11.85
N PHE A 23 -5.41 -2.65 12.26
CA PHE A 23 -5.20 -1.53 11.33
C PHE A 23 -3.89 -1.64 10.53
N LEU A 24 -2.80 -2.06 11.19
CA LEU A 24 -1.52 -2.31 10.54
C LEU A 24 -1.62 -3.43 9.51
N ASN A 25 -2.23 -4.55 9.87
CA ASN A 25 -2.33 -5.69 8.95
C ASN A 25 -3.28 -5.38 7.78
N PHE A 26 -4.38 -4.67 8.05
CA PHE A 26 -5.42 -4.45 7.06
C PHE A 26 -5.13 -3.31 6.09
N PHE A 27 -4.53 -2.23 6.57
CA PHE A 27 -4.33 -1.02 5.77
C PHE A 27 -2.87 -0.82 5.35
N VAL A 28 -1.91 -1.06 6.25
CA VAL A 28 -0.49 -0.81 5.96
C VAL A 28 0.10 -1.86 5.01
N TYR A 29 -0.30 -3.12 5.14
CA TYR A 29 0.18 -4.18 4.23
C TYR A 29 -0.26 -3.95 2.77
N PRO A 30 -1.55 -3.72 2.45
CA PRO A 30 -1.97 -3.41 1.08
C PRO A 30 -1.40 -2.10 0.57
N LEU A 31 -1.25 -1.08 1.44
CA LEU A 31 -0.67 0.21 1.05
C LEU A 31 0.80 0.06 0.61
N ARG A 32 1.60 -0.72 1.35
CA ARG A 32 2.99 -1.01 0.96
C ARG A 32 3.06 -1.77 -0.36
N ALA A 33 2.16 -2.73 -0.57
CA ALA A 33 2.09 -3.46 -1.83
C ALA A 33 1.66 -2.55 -3.00
N GLY A 34 0.70 -1.64 -2.77
CA GLY A 34 0.33 -0.61 -3.73
C GLY A 34 1.51 0.28 -4.11
N LEU A 35 2.29 0.77 -3.14
CA LEU A 35 3.49 1.58 -3.40
C LEU A 35 4.54 0.83 -4.23
N PHE A 36 4.64 -0.49 -4.04
CA PHE A 36 5.48 -1.34 -4.88
C PHE A 36 4.94 -1.40 -6.32
N GLY A 37 3.63 -1.57 -6.50
CA GLY A 37 2.97 -1.52 -7.80
C GLY A 37 3.16 -0.18 -8.53
N PHE A 38 3.04 0.94 -7.81
CA PHE A 38 3.35 2.27 -8.32
C PHE A 38 4.78 2.36 -8.82
N SER A 39 5.74 1.98 -7.97
CA SER A 39 7.17 2.09 -8.26
C SER A 39 7.56 1.27 -9.49
N ALA A 40 7.00 0.06 -9.62
CA ALA A 40 7.23 -0.80 -10.77
C ALA A 40 6.71 -0.15 -12.07
N PHE A 41 5.46 0.32 -12.08
CA PHE A 41 4.87 0.99 -13.25
C PHE A 41 5.58 2.29 -13.60
N PHE A 42 5.88 3.12 -12.61
CA PHE A 42 6.59 4.38 -12.82
C PHE A 42 7.97 4.14 -13.40
N THR A 43 8.69 3.13 -12.91
CA THR A 43 9.98 2.72 -13.49
C THR A 43 9.83 2.30 -14.95
N THR A 44 8.79 1.52 -15.28
CA THR A 44 8.50 1.16 -16.67
C THR A 44 8.25 2.39 -17.55
N VAL A 45 7.46 3.36 -17.08
CA VAL A 45 7.20 4.60 -17.84
C VAL A 45 8.49 5.40 -18.06
N LEU A 46 9.32 5.54 -17.02
CA LEU A 46 10.62 6.20 -17.13
C LEU A 46 11.53 5.50 -18.15
N ILE A 47 11.62 4.17 -18.11
CA ILE A 47 12.41 3.39 -19.06
C ILE A 47 11.91 3.61 -20.48
N VAL A 48 10.60 3.54 -20.72
CA VAL A 48 10.02 3.74 -22.05
C VAL A 48 10.29 5.14 -22.58
N LYS A 49 10.11 6.18 -21.75
CA LYS A 49 10.42 7.56 -22.15
C LYS A 49 11.90 7.76 -22.41
N TYR A 50 12.74 7.15 -21.58
CA TYR A 50 14.19 7.18 -21.77
C TYR A 50 14.57 6.52 -23.10
N MET A 51 14.04 5.32 -23.40
CA MET A 51 14.25 4.67 -24.70
C MET A 51 13.74 5.50 -25.89
N GLY A 52 12.63 6.24 -25.72
CA GLY A 52 12.13 7.17 -26.73
C GLY A 52 13.18 8.21 -27.17
N THR A 53 13.97 8.71 -26.23
CA THR A 53 15.04 9.69 -26.50
C THR A 53 16.23 9.09 -27.27
N PHE A 54 16.45 7.77 -27.17
CA PHE A 54 17.45 7.07 -27.98
C PHE A 54 17.00 6.86 -29.43
N ILE A 55 15.69 6.71 -29.64
CA ILE A 55 15.12 6.46 -30.96
C ILE A 55 14.99 7.76 -31.74
N ASP A 56 14.51 8.83 -31.10
CA ASP A 56 14.39 10.16 -31.69
C ASP A 56 15.13 11.19 -30.83
N PRO A 57 16.28 11.71 -31.29
CA PRO A 57 17.04 12.74 -30.59
C PRO A 57 16.28 14.05 -30.35
N ASN A 58 15.21 14.30 -31.10
CA ASN A 58 14.36 15.49 -30.93
C ASN A 58 13.21 15.27 -29.96
N TYR A 59 13.03 14.05 -29.44
CA TYR A 59 11.99 13.76 -28.46
C TYR A 59 12.39 14.31 -27.09
N PRO A 60 11.71 15.34 -26.55
CA PRO A 60 12.09 15.94 -25.28
C PRO A 60 11.82 14.94 -24.15
N TYR A 61 12.86 14.61 -23.37
CA TYR A 61 12.71 13.85 -22.14
C TYR A 61 12.02 14.71 -21.08
N ASN A 62 10.69 14.63 -21.03
CA ASN A 62 9.91 15.33 -20.01
C ASN A 62 9.03 14.34 -19.24
N VAL A 63 9.15 14.37 -17.91
CA VAL A 63 8.28 13.59 -17.01
C VAL A 63 7.12 14.50 -16.63
N GLU A 64 5.92 14.09 -17.02
CA GLU A 64 4.70 14.86 -16.85
C GLU A 64 3.88 14.30 -15.69
N ILE A 65 2.96 15.12 -15.19
CA ILE A 65 2.00 14.70 -14.16
C ILE A 65 1.10 13.55 -14.69
N SER A 66 0.85 13.51 -16.00
CA SER A 66 0.17 12.42 -16.68
C SER A 66 0.83 11.05 -16.45
N ASP A 67 2.16 11.00 -16.38
CA ASP A 67 2.92 9.77 -16.08
C ASP A 67 2.70 9.29 -14.64
N ILE A 68 2.53 10.23 -13.71
CA ILE A 68 2.22 9.93 -12.31
C ILE A 68 0.80 9.35 -12.20
N TYR A 69 -0.17 9.94 -12.89
CA TYR A 69 -1.54 9.40 -12.95
C TYR A 69 -1.58 8.01 -13.58
N LEU A 70 -0.85 7.80 -14.68
CA LEU A 70 -0.75 6.50 -15.33
C LEU A 70 -0.12 5.46 -14.39
N SER A 71 0.95 5.82 -13.68
CA SER A 71 1.63 4.92 -12.75
C SER A 71 0.83 4.63 -11.48
N SER A 72 -0.07 5.55 -11.11
CA SER A 72 -1.02 5.37 -10.01
C SER A 72 -2.00 4.21 -10.27
N LEU A 73 -2.25 3.82 -11.52
CA LEU A 73 -3.00 2.57 -11.80
C LEU A 73 -2.29 1.35 -11.21
N GLY A 74 -0.96 1.28 -11.28
CA GLY A 74 -0.18 0.22 -10.67
C GLY A 74 -0.37 0.16 -9.15
N PHE A 75 -0.48 1.33 -8.51
CA PHE A 75 -0.85 1.43 -7.09
C PHE A 75 -2.23 0.82 -6.84
N PHE A 76 -3.25 1.33 -7.51
CA PHE A 76 -4.64 0.97 -7.24
C PHE A 76 -4.91 -0.51 -7.52
N LEU A 77 -4.34 -1.07 -8.59
CA LEU A 77 -4.50 -2.48 -8.91
C LEU A 77 -3.93 -3.37 -7.80
N ILE A 78 -2.67 -3.19 -7.44
CA ILE A 78 -2.02 -4.04 -6.42
C ILE A 78 -2.60 -3.80 -5.03
N PHE A 79 -2.87 -2.54 -4.68
CA PHE A 79 -3.54 -2.18 -3.43
C PHE A 79 -4.89 -2.90 -3.32
N THR A 80 -5.74 -2.78 -4.34
CA THR A 80 -7.08 -3.36 -4.33
C THR A 80 -7.01 -4.89 -4.22
N ILE A 81 -6.13 -5.55 -4.98
CA ILE A 81 -5.95 -7.01 -4.89
C ILE A 81 -5.59 -7.43 -3.47
N ARG A 82 -4.55 -6.82 -2.88
CA ARG A 82 -4.09 -7.16 -1.52
C ARG A 82 -5.11 -6.81 -0.45
N PHE A 83 -5.82 -5.70 -0.63
CA PHE A 83 -6.89 -5.28 0.27
C PHE A 83 -8.03 -6.31 0.27
N LEU A 84 -8.49 -6.74 -0.91
CA LEU A 84 -9.51 -7.78 -1.04
C LEU A 84 -9.05 -9.16 -0.54
N GLU A 85 -7.77 -9.50 -0.68
CA GLU A 85 -7.18 -10.72 -0.11
C GLU A 85 -7.28 -10.73 1.42
N ASN A 86 -6.87 -9.63 2.07
CA ASN A 86 -6.96 -9.48 3.52
C ASN A 86 -8.41 -9.61 4.04
N PHE A 87 -9.41 -9.12 3.30
CA PHE A 87 -10.83 -9.32 3.65
C PHE A 87 -11.31 -10.78 3.57
N LYS A 88 -10.68 -11.62 2.75
CA LYS A 88 -11.08 -13.02 2.56
C LYS A 88 -10.52 -13.93 3.65
N GLU A 89 -9.34 -13.62 4.19
CA GLU A 89 -8.72 -14.42 5.25
C GLU A 89 -9.47 -14.33 6.58
N ASP A 90 -10.04 -13.16 6.92
CA ASP A 90 -10.91 -12.99 8.11
C ASP A 90 -12.16 -13.90 8.11
N LYS A 91 -12.56 -14.45 6.96
CA LYS A 91 -13.70 -15.38 6.86
C LYS A 91 -13.35 -16.85 7.08
N LYS A 92 -12.05 -17.21 7.12
CA LYS A 92 -11.62 -18.61 7.28
C LYS A 92 -11.35 -19.03 8.74
N GLU A 93 -11.41 -18.11 9.71
CA GLU A 93 -11.32 -18.41 11.14
C GLU A 93 -12.69 -18.51 11.82
N LYS A 94 -13.61 -19.31 11.27
CA LYS A 94 -14.79 -19.80 12.02
C LYS A 94 -14.97 -21.30 11.83
#